data_AF-T1AGN8-F1
#
_entry.id   AF-T1AGN8-F1
#
_cell.length_a   1.000
_cell.length_b   1.000
_cell.length_c   1.000
_cell.angle_alpha   90.00
_cell.angle_beta   90.00
_cell.angle_gamma   90.00
#
_symmetry.space_group_name_H-M   'P 1'
#
loop_
_entity.id
_entity.type
_entity.pdbx_description
1 polymer ?
#
loop_
_entity_poly.entity_id
_entity_poly.type
_entity_poly.pdbx_seq_one_letter_code
_entity_poly.pdbx_strand_id
1 'polypeptide(L)' 'CVRDGKVFTVMSSYNAMNGIPTSANRFLLTDLLRHRWGFRGYVVSDCDAIADITRTHHFVPTYAEASALAVNAGCDIN' A
#
# COMPACT_ATOMS: atom_id res chain seq x y z
N CYS A 1 3.54 9.89 -14.24
CA CYS A 1 4.80 9.41 -13.62
C CYS A 1 5.04 7.92 -13.86
N VAL A 2 4.13 7.00 -13.49
CA VAL A 2 4.34 5.55 -13.68
C VAL A 2 4.40 5.14 -15.16
N ARG A 3 3.38 5.50 -15.94
CA ARG A 3 3.28 5.10 -17.36
C ARG A 3 4.38 5.70 -18.22
N ASP A 4 4.68 6.98 -18.04
CA ASP A 4 5.60 7.72 -18.91
C ASP A 4 7.02 7.80 -18.36
N GLY A 5 7.14 8.02 -17.04
CA GLY A 5 8.42 8.18 -16.36
C GLY A 5 9.08 6.87 -15.93
N LYS A 6 8.39 5.72 -16.10
CA LYS A 6 8.93 4.38 -15.82
C LYS A 6 9.62 4.25 -14.45
N VAL A 7 9.03 4.88 -13.44
CA VAL A 7 9.57 4.87 -12.07
C VAL A 7 9.70 3.43 -11.56
N PHE A 8 10.74 3.19 -10.76
CA PHE A 8 11.02 1.86 -10.20
C PHE A 8 10.38 1.66 -8.82
N THR A 9 10.02 2.74 -8.14
CA THR A 9 9.43 2.69 -6.79
C THR A 9 8.23 3.63 -6.68
N VAL A 10 7.23 3.21 -5.91
CA VAL A 10 6.09 4.05 -5.51
C VAL A 10 5.90 3.91 -4.00
N MET A 11 5.68 5.02 -3.32
CA MET A 11 5.41 5.02 -1.88
C MET A 11 3.89 5.07 -1.61
N SER A 12 3.37 4.20 -0.75
CA SER A 12 1.99 4.30 -0.25
C SER A 12 1.90 5.36 0.86
N SER A 13 0.80 6.10 0.91
CA SER A 13 0.60 7.17 1.89
C SER A 13 0.01 6.66 3.22
N TYR A 14 0.12 7.46 4.28
CA TYR A 14 -0.47 7.17 5.59
C TYR A 14 -2.00 7.11 5.61
N ASN A 15 -2.67 7.89 4.77
CA ASN A 15 -4.12 8.09 4.88
C ASN A 15 -4.93 6.84 4.49
N ALA A 16 -6.21 6.86 4.83
CA ALA A 16 -7.19 5.93 4.27
C ALA A 16 -7.89 6.58 3.07
N MET A 17 -8.29 5.76 2.10
CA MET A 17 -9.16 6.16 1.01
C MET A 17 -10.42 5.29 1.04
N ASN A 18 -11.58 5.93 1.14
CA ASN A 18 -12.87 5.27 1.32
C ASN A 18 -12.88 4.25 2.48
N GLY A 19 -12.25 4.61 3.60
CA GLY A 19 -12.16 3.78 4.80
C GLY A 19 -11.09 2.68 4.78
N ILE A 20 -10.31 2.56 3.70
CA ILE A 20 -9.25 1.54 3.57
C ILE A 20 -7.87 2.22 3.60
N PRO A 21 -7.00 1.90 4.57
CA PRO A 21 -5.62 2.41 4.61
C PRO A 21 -4.88 2.14 3.29
N THR A 22 -4.19 3.15 2.75
CA THR A 22 -3.60 3.05 1.41
C THR A 22 -2.57 1.93 1.29
N SER A 23 -1.75 1.70 2.33
CA SER A 23 -0.79 0.58 2.39
C SER A 23 -1.44 -0.81 2.36
N ALA A 24 -2.73 -0.94 2.72
CA ALA A 24 -3.51 -2.17 2.65
C ALA A 24 -4.57 -2.16 1.54
N ASN A 25 -4.54 -1.18 0.64
CA ASN A 25 -5.59 -1.02 -0.36
C ASN A 25 -5.23 -1.75 -1.67
N ARG A 26 -5.73 -2.98 -1.84
CA ARG A 26 -5.51 -3.81 -3.03
C ARG A 26 -5.95 -3.14 -4.33
N PHE A 27 -7.06 -2.41 -4.31
CA PHE A 27 -7.55 -1.70 -5.50
C PHE A 27 -6.51 -0.68 -5.98
N LEU A 28 -5.89 0.05 -5.07
CA LEU A 28 -4.86 1.02 -5.41
C LEU A 28 -3.55 0.36 -5.85
N LEU A 29 -3.00 -0.50 -5.00
CA LEU A 29 -1.63 -1.01 -5.16
C LEU A 29 -1.51 -2.11 -6.21
N THR A 30 -2.57 -2.89 -6.43
CA THR A 30 -2.58 -3.99 -7.40
C THR A 30 -3.44 -3.68 -8.60
N ASP A 31 -4.73 -3.44 -8.43
CA ASP A 31 -5.65 -3.34 -9.58
C ASP A 31 -5.40 -2.08 -10.42
N LEU A 32 -5.17 -0.94 -9.78
CA LEU A 32 -4.87 0.31 -10.46
C LEU A 32 -3.40 0.38 -10.86
N LEU A 33 -2.49 0.34 -9.88
CA LEU A 33 -1.07 0.59 -10.10
C LEU A 33 -0.41 -0.51 -10.96
N ARG A 34 -0.56 -1.79 -10.61
CA ARG A 34 0.08 -2.88 -11.37
C ARG A 34 -0.71 -3.23 -12.63
N HIS A 35 -2.01 -3.50 -12.52
CA HIS A 35 -2.78 -4.00 -13.66
C HIS A 35 -3.14 -2.89 -14.66
N ARG A 36 -3.73 -1.76 -14.23
CA ARG A 36 -4.15 -0.69 -15.16
C ARG A 36 -3.00 0.19 -15.61
N TRP A 37 -2.03 0.49 -14.73
CA TRP A 37 -0.91 1.37 -15.09
C TRP A 37 0.34 0.62 -15.54
N GLY A 38 0.37 -0.71 -15.39
CA GLY A 38 1.49 -1.53 -15.85
C GLY A 38 2.74 -1.38 -14.99
N PHE A 39 2.61 -1.02 -13.71
CA PHE A 39 3.75 -0.89 -12.80
C PHE A 39 4.41 -2.25 -12.54
N ARG A 40 5.74 -2.31 -12.62
CA ARG A 40 6.54 -3.54 -12.47
C ARG A 40 7.63 -3.43 -11.40
N GLY A 41 7.70 -2.30 -10.70
CA GLY A 41 8.66 -2.06 -9.62
C GLY A 41 8.11 -2.46 -8.25
N TYR A 42 8.67 -1.84 -7.22
CA TYR A 42 8.34 -2.11 -5.82
C TYR A 42 7.50 -0.99 -5.19
N VAL A 43 6.56 -1.38 -4.34
CA VAL A 43 5.81 -0.47 -3.48
C VAL A 43 6.46 -0.46 -2.10
N VAL A 44 6.85 0.72 -1.64
CA VAL A 44 7.34 0.95 -0.27
C VAL A 44 6.26 1.64 0.55
N SER A 45 6.12 1.33 1.82
CA SER A 45 5.25 2.12 2.69
C SER A 45 5.90 3.45 3.05
N ASP A 46 5.10 4.47 3.36
CA ASP A 46 5.63 5.56 4.18
C ASP A 46 6.07 5.01 5.56
N CYS A 47 6.92 5.75 6.27
CA CYS A 47 7.56 5.30 7.51
C CYS A 47 6.52 4.83 8.55
N ASP A 48 6.47 3.52 8.83
CA ASP A 48 5.50 2.90 9.75
C ASP A 48 4.02 2.97 9.32
N ALA A 49 3.73 3.27 8.05
CA ALA A 49 2.35 3.32 7.56
C ALA A 49 1.63 1.96 7.64
N ILE A 50 2.36 0.83 7.67
CA ILE A 50 1.77 -0.48 7.97
C ILE A 50 1.36 -0.59 9.44
N ALA A 51 2.18 -0.10 10.37
CA ALA A 51 1.83 -0.09 11.79
C ALA A 51 0.62 0.80 12.07
N ASP A 52 0.47 1.89 11.31
CA ASP A 52 -0.67 2.81 11.43
C ASP A 52 -2.02 2.19 11.07
N ILE A 53 -2.04 1.11 10.27
CA ILE A 53 -3.27 0.35 9.99
C ILE A 53 -3.93 -0.09 11.31
N THR A 54 -3.14 -0.55 12.28
CA THR A 54 -3.62 -0.95 13.62
C THR A 54 -3.65 0.22 14.59
N ARG A 55 -2.53 0.96 14.68
CA ARG A 55 -2.31 1.96 15.73
C ARG A 55 -3.19 3.19 15.60
N THR A 56 -3.41 3.64 14.37
CA THR A 56 -4.02 4.95 14.08
C THR A 56 -5.37 4.80 13.38
N HIS A 57 -5.48 3.89 12.41
CA HIS A 57 -6.72 3.62 11.67
C HIS A 57 -7.64 2.62 12.36
N HIS A 58 -7.12 1.85 13.33
CA HIS A 58 -7.86 0.79 14.03
C HIS A 58 -8.58 -0.17 13.07
N PHE A 59 -7.99 -0.41 11.89
CA PHE A 59 -8.60 -1.18 10.81
C PHE A 59 -8.55 -2.69 11.09
N VAL A 60 -7.47 -3.15 11.74
CA VAL A 60 -7.33 -4.52 12.26
C VAL A 60 -6.69 -4.52 13.64
N PRO A 61 -7.02 -5.50 14.51
CA PRO A 61 -6.60 -5.53 15.91
C PRO A 61 -5.12 -5.79 16.13
N THR A 62 -4.39 -6.38 15.16
CA THR A 62 -2.99 -6.79 15.36
C THR A 62 -2.05 -6.30 14.26
N TYR A 63 -0.81 -5.99 14.64
CA TYR A 63 0.24 -5.63 13.67
C TYR A 63 0.57 -6.76 12.69
N ALA A 64 0.37 -8.02 13.11
CA ALA A 64 0.52 -9.18 12.24
C ALA A 64 -0.53 -9.19 11.13
N GLU A 65 -1.80 -8.92 11.46
CA GLU A 65 -2.86 -8.77 10.46
C GLU A 65 -2.62 -7.56 9.54
N ALA A 66 -2.16 -6.44 10.09
CA ALA A 66 -1.82 -5.26 9.30
C ALA A 66 -0.72 -5.56 8.27
N SER A 67 0.34 -6.25 8.70
CA SER A 67 1.44 -6.66 7.83
C SER A 67 0.96 -7.63 6.74
N ALA A 68 0.14 -8.61 7.12
CA ALA A 68 -0.44 -9.56 6.18
C ALA A 68 -1.33 -8.86 5.13
N LEU A 69 -2.17 -7.90 5.55
CA LEU A 69 -3.01 -7.13 4.63
C LEU A 69 -2.17 -6.29 3.67
N ALA A 70 -1.13 -5.61 4.15
CA ALA A 70 -0.29 -4.76 3.32
C ALA A 70 0.44 -5.56 2.23
N VAL A 71 1.06 -6.69 2.60
CA VAL A 71 1.74 -7.57 1.63
C VAL A 71 0.73 -8.14 0.62
N ASN A 72 -0.42 -8.62 1.09
CA ASN A 72 -1.47 -9.16 0.20
C ASN A 72 -2.12 -8.11 -0.71
N ALA A 73 -2.11 -6.83 -0.30
CA ALA A 73 -2.58 -5.72 -1.11
C ALA A 73 -1.58 -5.30 -2.20
N GLY A 74 -0.30 -5.60 -2.01
CA GLY A 74 0.78 -5.33 -2.96
C GLY A 74 1.83 -4.32 -2.48
N CYS A 75 1.91 -4.06 -1.17
CA CYS A 75 3.01 -3.33 -0.54
C CYS A 75 4.19 -4.29 -0.30
N ASP A 76 5.34 -4.02 -0.92
CA ASP A 76 6.46 -4.96 -0.97
C ASP A 76 7.48 -4.72 0.16
N ILE A 77 7.63 -3.46 0.59
CA ILE A 77 8.66 -3.03 1.55
C ILE A 77 8.01 -2.11 2.58
N ASN A 78 8.42 -2.25 3.84
CA ASN A 78 8.12 -1.34 4.94
C ASN A 78 9.40 -0.67 5.43
#